data_AF-G9WS14-F1
#
_entry.id   AF-G9WS14-F1
#
_cell.length_a   1.000
_cell.length_b   1.000
_cell.length_c   1.000
_cell.angle_alpha   90.00
_cell.angle_beta   90.00
_cell.angle_gamma   90.00
#
_symmetry.space_group_name_H-M   'P 1'
#
loop_
_entity.id
_entity.type
_entity.pdbx_description
1 polymer ?
#
loop_
_entity_poly.entity_id
_entity_poly.type
_entity_poly.pdbx_seq_one_letter_code
_entity_poly.pdbx_strand_id
1 'polypeptide(L)'
;MERHPLTDFGSPGPIVHFVERFYKKGYEEELLLSLKRMPTLHTVWMLNRLINRTDQAEVYLDILKGISENASCDKEIREEALHFLSIH
;
A
#
# COMPACT_ATOMS: atom_id res chain seq x y z
N MET A 1 -7.56 -12.58 -11.29
CA MET A 1 -8.10 -11.32 -10.71
C MET A 1 -7.15 -10.20 -11.09
N GLU A 2 -7.17 -9.77 -12.35
CA GLU A 2 -6.17 -8.84 -12.94
C GLU A 2 -6.81 -7.88 -13.96
N ARG A 3 -8.12 -7.61 -13.84
CA ARG A 3 -8.90 -6.97 -14.92
C ARG A 3 -9.56 -5.63 -14.56
N HIS A 4 -9.36 -5.09 -13.37
CA HIS A 4 -10.01 -3.84 -12.96
C HIS A 4 -9.08 -2.96 -12.10
N PRO A 5 -8.24 -2.11 -12.72
CA PRO A 5 -7.35 -1.18 -12.02
C PRO A 5 -8.06 0.05 -11.42
N LEU A 6 -9.37 0.21 -11.64
CA LEU A 6 -10.16 1.40 -11.28
C LEU A 6 -11.34 1.12 -10.35
N THR A 7 -11.33 -0.01 -9.62
CA THR A 7 -12.37 -0.22 -8.59
C THR A 7 -12.04 0.65 -7.38
N ASP A 8 -12.66 1.82 -7.38
CA ASP A 8 -12.83 2.69 -6.22
C ASP A 8 -13.46 1.89 -5.07
N PHE A 9 -12.64 1.49 -4.10
CA PHE A 9 -13.12 1.03 -2.80
C PHE A 9 -13.18 2.24 -1.86
N GLY A 10 -13.83 3.33 -2.29
CA GLY A 10 -14.01 4.61 -1.60
C GLY A 10 -14.90 4.56 -0.35
N SER A 11 -14.72 3.55 0.49
CA SER A 11 -15.27 3.47 1.84
C SER A 11 -14.41 2.48 2.63
N PRO A 12 -14.29 2.58 3.96
CA PRO A 12 -13.73 1.52 4.79
C PRO A 12 -14.67 0.31 4.72
N GLY A 13 -14.60 -0.41 3.60
CA GLY A 13 -15.45 -1.53 3.27
C GLY A 13 -14.93 -2.82 3.89
N PRO A 14 -15.65 -3.93 3.73
CA PRO A 14 -15.32 -5.24 4.30
C PRO A 14 -13.89 -5.73 3.93
N ILE A 15 -13.27 -5.19 2.88
CA ILE A 15 -11.88 -5.46 2.51
C ILE A 15 -10.90 -4.89 3.55
N VAL A 16 -11.12 -3.68 4.06
CA VAL A 16 -10.27 -3.11 5.13
C VAL A 16 -10.34 -4.00 6.37
N HIS A 17 -11.55 -4.35 6.82
CA HIS A 17 -11.74 -5.26 7.94
C HIS A 17 -11.19 -6.67 7.69
N PHE A 18 -11.18 -7.14 6.44
CA PHE A 18 -10.56 -8.40 6.08
C PHE A 18 -9.05 -8.30 6.27
N VAL A 19 -8.42 -7.32 5.66
CA VAL A 19 -6.97 -7.10 5.71
C VAL A 19 -6.50 -6.89 7.15
N GLU A 20 -7.27 -6.16 7.95
CA GLU A 20 -7.01 -5.98 9.38
C GLU A 20 -7.09 -7.29 10.17
N ARG A 21 -7.96 -8.24 9.77
CA ARG A 21 -8.03 -9.57 10.39
C ARG A 21 -6.91 -10.53 9.98
N PHE A 22 -6.27 -10.30 8.84
CA PHE A 22 -5.12 -11.06 8.35
C PHE A 22 -3.77 -10.39 8.64
N TYR A 23 -3.80 -9.19 9.22
CA TYR A 23 -2.63 -8.48 9.73
C TYR A 23 -1.92 -9.33 10.80
N LYS A 24 -0.57 -9.37 10.77
CA LYS A 24 0.31 -10.24 11.58
C LYS A 24 0.20 -11.76 11.36
N LYS A 25 -0.46 -12.22 10.29
CA LYS A 25 -0.52 -13.66 9.92
C LYS A 25 0.38 -14.03 8.73
N GLY A 26 1.39 -13.22 8.42
CA GLY A 26 2.26 -13.40 7.24
C GLY A 26 1.79 -12.66 5.98
N TYR A 27 0.68 -11.92 6.06
CA TYR A 27 0.20 -11.09 4.96
C TYR A 27 1.17 -9.95 4.59
N GLU A 28 1.95 -9.47 5.56
CA GLU A 28 2.93 -8.40 5.39
C GLU A 28 4.05 -8.79 4.40
N GLU A 29 4.52 -10.04 4.45
CA GLU A 29 5.54 -10.54 3.52
C GLU A 29 4.98 -10.63 2.08
N GLU A 30 3.76 -11.13 1.92
CA GLU A 30 3.10 -11.19 0.61
C GLU A 30 2.83 -9.79 0.05
N LEU A 31 2.47 -8.83 0.90
CA LEU A 31 2.29 -7.42 0.51
C LEU A 31 3.62 -6.82 0.01
N LEU A 32 4.72 -7.05 0.74
CA LEU A 32 6.07 -6.61 0.34
C LEU A 32 6.50 -7.23 -0.98
N LEU A 33 6.24 -8.53 -1.18
CA LEU A 33 6.52 -9.21 -2.44
C LEU A 33 5.69 -8.67 -3.59
N SER A 34 4.42 -8.32 -3.34
CA SER A 34 3.56 -7.70 -4.35
C SER A 34 4.04 -6.30 -4.72
N LEU A 35 4.44 -5.48 -3.73
CA LEU A 35 5.00 -4.15 -3.94
C LEU A 35 6.32 -4.20 -4.72
N LYS A 36 7.15 -5.21 -4.48
CA LYS A 36 8.41 -5.41 -5.23
C LYS A 36 8.17 -5.86 -6.68
N ARG A 37 7.12 -6.64 -6.94
CA ARG A 37 6.80 -7.11 -8.31
C ARG A 37 6.13 -6.02 -9.13
N MET A 38 5.02 -5.50 -8.61
CA MET A 38 4.24 -4.46 -9.27
C MET A 38 3.43 -3.73 -8.21
N PRO A 39 3.89 -2.55 -7.76
CA PRO A 39 3.10 -1.75 -6.84
C PRO A 39 1.82 -1.33 -7.55
N THR A 40 0.72 -1.37 -6.81
CA THR A 40 -0.61 -0.94 -7.24
C THR A 40 -1.17 0.06 -6.23
N LEU A 41 -2.14 0.87 -6.64
CA LEU A 41 -2.87 1.77 -5.73
C LEU A 41 -3.36 1.05 -4.47
N HIS A 42 -3.94 -0.15 -4.64
CA HIS A 42 -4.42 -0.96 -3.52
C HIS A 42 -3.30 -1.31 -2.55
N THR A 43 -2.15 -1.80 -3.04
CA THR A 43 -1.03 -2.17 -2.16
C THR A 43 -0.39 -0.97 -1.46
N VAL A 44 -0.37 0.21 -2.10
CA VAL A 44 0.12 1.45 -1.49
C VAL A 44 -0.82 1.92 -0.38
N TRP A 45 -2.14 1.87 -0.62
CA TRP A 45 -3.16 2.12 0.40
C TRP A 45 -3.06 1.18 1.59
N MET A 46 -2.81 -0.11 1.33
CA MET A 46 -2.60 -1.10 2.38
C MET A 46 -1.37 -0.79 3.20
N LEU A 47 -0.26 -0.44 2.55
CA LEU A 47 0.99 -0.04 3.20
C LEU A 47 0.76 1.17 4.12
N ASN A 48 0.04 2.19 3.64
CA ASN A 48 -0.38 3.33 4.46
C ASN A 48 -1.22 2.92 5.67
N ARG A 49 -2.16 1.98 5.50
CA ARG A 49 -2.92 1.41 6.63
C ARG A 49 -2.03 0.70 7.64
N LEU A 50 -0.96 0.02 7.18
CA LEU A 50 0.00 -0.62 8.09
C LEU A 50 0.75 0.42 8.91
N ILE A 51 1.24 1.49 8.27
CA ILE A 51 1.93 2.61 8.91
C ILE A 51 1.08 3.19 10.05
N ASN A 52 -0.23 3.35 9.82
CA ASN A 52 -1.16 3.88 10.83
C ASN A 52 -1.48 2.90 11.97
N ARG A 53 -1.22 1.59 11.81
CA ARG A 53 -1.56 0.52 12.76
C ARG A 53 -0.35 -0.03 13.51
N THR A 54 0.86 0.27 13.07
CA THR A 54 2.12 -0.28 13.61
C THR A 54 3.01 0.82 14.17
N ASP A 55 3.79 0.46 15.19
CA ASP A 55 4.83 1.32 15.75
C ASP A 55 6.07 1.36 14.83
N GLN A 56 6.24 0.35 13.98
CA GLN A 56 7.33 0.24 13.00
C GLN A 56 7.02 0.93 11.67
N ALA A 57 6.35 2.08 11.73
CA ALA A 57 5.98 2.88 10.56
C ALA A 57 7.17 3.23 9.66
N GLU A 58 8.35 3.44 10.26
CA GLU A 58 9.58 3.86 9.56
C GLU A 58 9.99 2.90 8.43
N VAL A 59 9.89 1.59 8.65
CA VAL A 59 10.27 0.57 7.64
C VAL A 59 9.35 0.66 6.40
N TYR A 60 8.06 0.93 6.64
CA TYR A 60 7.06 1.02 5.59
C TYR A 60 7.09 2.37 4.86
N LEU A 61 7.44 3.46 5.57
CA LEU A 61 7.69 4.77 4.98
C LEU A 61 8.88 4.75 4.02
N ASP A 62 9.96 4.03 4.35
CA ASP A 62 11.10 3.87 3.45
C ASP A 62 10.69 3.17 2.13
N ILE A 63 9.80 2.17 2.21
CA ILE A 63 9.26 1.49 1.03
C ILE A 63 8.36 2.42 0.21
N LEU A 64 7.48 3.19 0.84
CA LEU A 64 6.67 4.23 0.17
C LEU A 64 7.56 5.21 -0.60
N LYS A 65 8.64 5.66 0.03
CA LYS A 65 9.62 6.55 -0.58
C LYS A 65 10.27 5.88 -1.80
N GLY A 66 10.72 4.64 -1.66
CA GLY A 66 11.27 3.86 -2.77
C GLY A 66 10.29 3.71 -3.95
N ILE A 67 8.99 3.55 -3.70
CA ILE A 67 7.96 3.49 -4.75
C ILE A 67 7.79 4.86 -5.42
N SER A 68 7.77 5.94 -4.63
CA SER A 68 7.61 7.30 -5.17
C SER A 68 8.77 7.73 -6.08
N GLU A 69 9.99 7.30 -5.76
CA GLU A 69 11.20 7.59 -6.54
C GLU A 69 11.37 6.62 -7.71
N ASN A 70 10.64 5.50 -7.73
CA ASN A 70 10.73 4.52 -8.80
C ASN A 70 10.00 5.00 -10.05
N ALA A 71 10.76 5.56 -10.98
CA ALA A 71 10.25 6.07 -12.26
C ALA A 71 9.56 4.99 -13.13
N SER A 72 9.79 3.70 -12.86
CA SER A 72 9.13 2.58 -13.56
C SER A 72 7.70 2.36 -13.09
N CYS A 73 7.31 2.93 -11.95
CA CYS A 73 5.95 2.85 -11.42
C CYS A 73 5.04 3.88 -12.08
N ASP A 74 3.76 3.52 -12.18
CA ASP A 74 2.75 4.36 -12.80
C ASP A 74 2.63 5.72 -12.09
N LYS A 75 2.34 6.79 -12.85
CA LYS A 75 2.37 8.16 -12.31
C LYS A 75 1.40 8.31 -11.14
N GLU A 76 0.20 7.75 -11.28
CA GLU A 76 -0.85 7.79 -10.24
C GLU A 76 -0.38 7.14 -8.93
N ILE A 77 0.34 6.01 -9.01
CA ILE A 77 0.82 5.27 -7.85
C ILE A 77 1.90 6.05 -7.12
N ARG A 78 2.81 6.70 -7.87
CA ARG A 78 3.86 7.55 -7.29
C ARG A 78 3.27 8.79 -6.64
N GLU A 79 2.27 9.40 -7.25
CA GLU A 79 1.59 10.57 -6.68
C GLU A 79 0.82 10.22 -5.41
N GLU A 80 0.16 9.05 -5.37
CA GLU A 80 -0.44 8.55 -4.12
C GLU A 80 0.61 8.23 -3.05
N ALA A 81 1.73 7.60 -3.43
CA ALA A 81 2.80 7.33 -2.48
C ALA A 81 3.38 8.63 -1.89
N LEU A 82 3.56 9.67 -2.71
CA LEU A 82 3.96 11.01 -2.26
C LEU A 82 2.91 11.67 -1.37
N HIS A 83 1.62 11.50 -1.69
CA HIS A 83 0.53 12.00 -0.86
C HIS A 83 0.59 11.37 0.53
N PHE A 84 0.76 10.05 0.62
CA PHE A 84 0.91 9.34 1.89
C PHE A 84 2.15 9.76 2.68
N LEU A 85 3.27 10.00 2.00
CA LEU A 85 4.48 10.53 2.63
C LEU A 85 4.30 11.97 3.15
N SER A 86 3.41 12.75 2.56
CA SER A 86 3.18 14.14 2.97
C SER A 86 2.21 14.27 4.16
N ILE A 87 1.38 13.26 4.43
CA ILE A 87 0.43 13.26 5.54
C ILE A 87 0.96 12.56 6.81
N HIS A 88 2.12 11.91 6.70
CA HIS A 88 2.85 11.26 7.78
C HIS A 88 4.07 12.09 8.20
#